data_AF-A0A349J6S9-F1
#
_entry.id   AF-A0A349J6S9-F1
#
_cell.length_a   1.000
_cell.length_b   1.000
_cell.length_c   1.000
_cell.angle_alpha   90.00
_cell.angle_beta   90.00
_cell.angle_gamma   90.00
#
_symmetry.space_group_name_H-M   'P 1'
#
loop_
_entity.id
_entity.type
_entity.pdbx_description
1 polymer ?
#
loop_
_entity_poly.entity_id
_entity_poly.type
_entity_poly.pdbx_seq_one_letter_code
_entity_poly.pdbx_strand_id
1 'polypeptide(L)'
;MRFLLLILACSLLGAVEPVPVPMGPVAQRALDLTVKHRQFFDWALVEAFRSGEGKQPWRADAERLLGDLGQLLAANEADPHLSELVAAGRAVVGAGCDDPLVLLRVGILLGGGDGAKLITGSIAPLRTRTPAYSGLHLVSALRRQVEPRSRKLTAEALRDLPDIIVTASREALAAPCGRGVAVDRLIDWFAPLFENGDLGDEAIGRTLAALEAPGCDPALSGVLRGHVAINAAWKARGGGWASSVTEKGWQGFRAGLAEARQALTAAWQALPESASAASLMITVSMGDGSNEKQVWFDRAIAADPGCLDAWKRMSNALSPRWGGSTQQLLALAQRAVADARPGNRLAGAANHVLFIYVDENGGEAAAWAEIARLDATCPPQPGPGQTFRAMGVAWHAGRKAQALELFAQLGGTAAPAAALDAAPFGLRRGMRLLATIERARLGQATPRLRAIPADGTPHRKALHAPSYLTLLPAWWQKHGVHQPEWDARIVALLEKHAAATAAPALDLVTA
;
A
#
# COMPACT_ATOMS: atom_id res chain seq x y z
N MET A 1 37.65 -38.19 23.19
CA MET A 1 36.42 -38.06 24.02
C MET A 1 36.10 -36.61 24.43
N ARG A 2 37.06 -35.84 24.96
CA ARG A 2 36.84 -34.40 25.33
C ARG A 2 36.46 -33.47 24.16
N PHE A 3 36.96 -33.72 22.95
CA PHE A 3 36.64 -32.93 21.75
C PHE A 3 35.21 -33.19 21.22
N LEU A 4 34.75 -34.44 21.32
CA LEU A 4 33.37 -34.84 20.97
C LEU A 4 32.34 -34.27 21.96
N LEU A 5 32.70 -34.17 23.25
CA LEU A 5 31.87 -33.51 24.27
C LEU A 5 31.75 -31.99 24.05
N LEU A 6 32.76 -31.34 23.49
CA LEU A 6 32.72 -29.91 23.16
C LEU A 6 31.82 -29.63 21.93
N ILE A 7 31.86 -30.51 20.92
CA ILE A 7 30.98 -30.43 19.75
C ILE A 7 29.53 -30.71 20.15
N LEU A 8 29.28 -31.68 21.05
CA LEU A 8 27.94 -31.93 21.61
C LEU A 8 27.44 -30.76 22.48
N ALA A 9 28.33 -30.11 23.26
CA ALA A 9 27.96 -28.95 24.06
C ALA A 9 27.61 -27.72 23.19
N CYS A 10 28.30 -27.53 22.05
CA CYS A 10 27.96 -26.47 21.09
C CYS A 10 26.69 -26.76 20.28
N SER A 11 26.28 -28.02 20.13
CA SER A 11 25.02 -28.41 19.46
C SER A 11 23.82 -28.53 20.41
N LEU A 12 24.05 -28.45 21.73
CA LEU A 12 23.02 -28.36 22.78
C LEU A 12 22.77 -26.92 23.27
N LEU A 13 23.50 -25.93 22.76
CA LEU A 13 23.02 -24.55 22.71
C LEU A 13 21.92 -24.47 21.64
N GLY A 14 20.79 -25.13 21.92
CA GLY A 14 19.54 -24.85 21.23
C GLY A 14 19.37 -23.34 21.23
N ALA A 15 19.00 -22.78 20.07
CA ALA A 15 18.69 -21.37 19.94
C ALA A 15 17.87 -20.97 21.17
N VAL A 16 18.49 -20.18 22.06
CA VAL A 16 17.76 -19.57 23.17
C VAL A 16 16.67 -18.80 22.45
N GLU A 17 15.43 -19.28 22.51
CA GLU A 17 14.30 -18.55 21.95
C GLU A 17 14.44 -17.14 22.53
N PRO A 18 14.57 -16.11 21.68
CA PRO A 18 14.80 -14.77 22.18
C PRO A 18 13.69 -14.48 23.16
N VAL A 19 14.07 -14.23 24.43
CA VAL A 19 13.11 -13.91 25.49
C VAL A 19 12.18 -12.85 24.91
N PRO A 20 10.86 -13.12 24.81
CA PRO A 20 9.95 -12.20 24.15
C PRO A 20 10.10 -10.84 24.81
N VAL A 21 10.59 -9.86 24.05
CA VAL A 21 10.69 -8.50 24.56
C VAL A 21 9.28 -8.10 24.99
N PRO A 22 9.05 -7.76 26.27
CA PRO A 22 7.72 -7.42 26.75
C PRO A 22 7.08 -6.39 25.82
N MET A 23 5.89 -6.69 25.32
CA MET A 23 5.22 -5.77 24.39
C MET A 23 4.89 -4.48 25.12
N GLY A 24 5.47 -3.37 24.64
CA GLY A 24 5.13 -2.04 25.14
C GLY A 24 3.67 -1.69 24.85
N PRO A 25 3.11 -0.70 25.56
CA PRO A 25 1.71 -0.31 25.41
C PRO A 25 1.35 0.15 23.98
N VAL A 26 2.30 0.74 23.24
CA VAL A 26 2.11 1.15 21.85
C VAL A 26 1.96 -0.07 20.94
N ALA A 27 2.85 -1.05 21.06
CA ALA A 27 2.78 -2.29 20.29
C ALA A 27 1.47 -3.06 20.54
N GLN A 28 1.03 -3.15 21.80
CA GLN A 28 -0.24 -3.78 22.17
C GLN A 28 -1.43 -3.03 21.58
N ARG A 29 -1.48 -1.70 21.74
CA ARG A 29 -2.56 -0.87 21.18
C ARG A 29 -2.66 -1.02 19.66
N ALA A 30 -1.52 -1.08 18.97
CA ALA A 30 -1.47 -1.30 17.53
C ALA A 30 -2.05 -2.67 17.12
N LEU A 31 -1.75 -3.73 17.89
CA LEU A 31 -2.33 -5.07 17.68
C LEU A 31 -3.84 -5.06 17.87
N ASP A 32 -4.32 -4.48 18.97
CA ASP A 32 -5.76 -4.39 19.28
C ASP A 32 -6.52 -3.66 18.16
N LEU A 33 -5.92 -2.61 17.59
CA LEU A 33 -6.51 -1.91 16.46
C LEU A 33 -6.47 -2.72 15.17
N THR A 34 -5.40 -3.47 14.88
CA THR A 34 -5.40 -4.39 13.74
C THR A 34 -6.58 -5.37 13.83
N VAL A 35 -6.89 -5.90 15.02
CA VAL A 35 -8.07 -6.75 15.24
C VAL A 35 -9.36 -6.01 14.89
N LYS A 36 -9.52 -4.75 15.30
CA LYS A 36 -10.70 -3.95 14.92
C LYS A 36 -10.79 -3.68 13.42
N HIS A 37 -9.66 -3.39 12.78
CA HIS A 37 -9.64 -3.26 11.32
C HIS A 37 -9.97 -4.59 10.63
N ARG A 38 -9.58 -5.72 11.21
CA ARG A 38 -9.97 -7.05 10.73
C ARG A 38 -11.48 -7.28 10.86
N GLN A 39 -12.08 -6.92 11.99
CA GLN A 39 -13.54 -7.00 12.19
C GLN A 39 -14.31 -6.22 11.12
N PHE A 40 -13.83 -5.05 10.71
CA PHE A 40 -14.44 -4.30 9.61
C PHE A 40 -14.45 -5.10 8.29
N PHE A 41 -13.33 -5.76 7.95
CA PHE A 41 -13.24 -6.56 6.73
C PHE A 41 -13.99 -7.88 6.81
N ASP A 42 -14.04 -8.52 7.99
CA ASP A 42 -14.87 -9.71 8.20
C ASP A 42 -16.35 -9.39 7.99
N TRP A 43 -16.83 -8.29 8.58
CA TRP A 43 -18.17 -7.77 8.35
C TRP A 43 -18.42 -7.50 6.86
N ALA A 44 -17.54 -6.72 6.23
CA ALA A 44 -17.76 -6.29 4.85
C ALA A 44 -17.64 -7.43 3.83
N LEU A 45 -16.80 -8.44 4.07
CA LEU A 45 -16.46 -9.48 3.10
C LEU A 45 -17.06 -10.84 3.47
N VAL A 46 -16.69 -11.37 4.63
CA VAL A 46 -16.97 -12.76 5.00
C VAL A 46 -18.40 -12.92 5.48
N GLU A 47 -18.85 -12.09 6.42
CA GLU A 47 -20.21 -12.15 6.97
C GLU A 47 -21.24 -11.81 5.91
N ALA A 48 -20.96 -10.76 5.12
CA ALA A 48 -21.78 -10.39 3.97
C ALA A 48 -21.93 -11.57 2.99
N PHE A 49 -20.83 -12.24 2.61
CA PHE A 49 -20.86 -13.43 1.75
C PHE A 49 -21.64 -14.60 2.36
N ARG A 50 -21.47 -14.87 3.66
CA ARG A 50 -22.18 -15.95 4.36
C ARG A 50 -23.70 -15.77 4.34
N SER A 51 -24.20 -14.54 4.26
CA SER A 51 -25.64 -14.25 4.18
C SER A 51 -26.30 -14.69 2.87
N GLY A 52 -25.53 -14.97 1.82
CA GLY A 52 -26.02 -15.44 0.51
C GLY A 52 -26.40 -16.92 0.48
N GLU A 53 -27.25 -17.33 -0.46
CA GLU A 53 -27.86 -18.66 -0.49
C GLU A 53 -26.95 -19.80 -1.03
N GLY A 54 -27.25 -21.04 -0.59
CA GLY A 54 -26.90 -22.28 -1.30
C GLY A 54 -25.57 -22.96 -0.94
N LYS A 55 -25.59 -24.31 -0.94
CA LYS A 55 -24.38 -25.14 -0.96
C LYS A 55 -23.87 -25.18 -2.39
N GLN A 56 -22.80 -24.43 -2.67
CA GLN A 56 -22.11 -24.43 -3.96
C GLN A 56 -20.71 -25.07 -3.81
N PRO A 57 -20.20 -25.80 -4.83
CA PRO A 57 -18.89 -26.45 -4.76
C PRO A 57 -17.73 -25.47 -4.48
N TRP A 58 -17.81 -24.25 -5.02
CA TRP A 58 -16.78 -23.21 -4.88
C TRP A 58 -16.88 -22.38 -3.59
N ARG A 59 -17.94 -22.56 -2.78
CA ARG A 59 -18.27 -21.64 -1.67
C ARG A 59 -17.22 -21.62 -0.57
N ALA A 60 -16.69 -22.79 -0.19
CA ALA A 60 -15.68 -22.89 0.87
C ALA A 60 -14.37 -22.19 0.48
N ASP A 61 -13.96 -22.33 -0.79
CA ASP A 61 -12.76 -21.69 -1.31
C ASP A 61 -12.96 -20.18 -1.50
N ALA A 62 -14.15 -19.76 -1.93
CA ALA A 62 -14.52 -18.34 -2.02
C ALA A 62 -14.51 -17.66 -0.64
N GLU A 63 -15.06 -18.32 0.39
CA GLU A 63 -15.06 -17.80 1.76
C GLU A 63 -13.63 -17.66 2.30
N ARG A 64 -12.78 -18.67 2.06
CA ARG A 64 -11.35 -18.62 2.42
C ARG A 64 -10.64 -17.47 1.73
N LEU A 65 -10.82 -17.32 0.42
CA LEU A 65 -10.27 -16.21 -0.36
C LEU A 65 -10.67 -14.83 0.21
N LEU A 66 -11.94 -14.65 0.58
CA LEU A 66 -12.42 -13.40 1.18
C LEU A 66 -11.84 -13.17 2.58
N GLY A 67 -11.69 -14.24 3.37
CA GLY A 67 -11.04 -14.21 4.67
C GLY A 67 -9.56 -13.81 4.56
N ASP A 68 -8.83 -14.44 3.66
CA ASP A 68 -7.42 -14.17 3.38
C ASP A 68 -7.22 -12.73 2.86
N LEU A 69 -8.09 -12.27 1.96
CA LEU A 69 -8.11 -10.88 1.49
C LEU A 69 -8.40 -9.90 2.63
N GLY A 70 -9.32 -10.22 3.53
CA GLY A 70 -9.60 -9.40 4.72
C GLY A 70 -8.37 -9.26 5.63
N GLN A 71 -7.49 -10.26 5.68
CA GLN A 71 -6.29 -10.25 6.53
C GLN A 71 -5.27 -9.29 5.94
N LEU A 72 -5.04 -9.43 4.63
CA LEU A 72 -4.15 -8.56 3.87
C LEU A 72 -4.54 -7.08 4.05
N LEU A 73 -5.83 -6.78 3.88
CA LEU A 73 -6.35 -5.42 3.98
C LEU A 73 -6.32 -4.88 5.43
N ALA A 74 -6.56 -5.73 6.43
CA ALA A 74 -6.51 -5.35 7.84
C ALA A 74 -5.09 -4.99 8.30
N ALA A 75 -4.10 -5.78 7.91
CA ALA A 75 -2.71 -5.62 8.32
C ALA A 75 -1.92 -4.62 7.45
N ASN A 76 -2.53 -4.07 6.39
CA ASN A 76 -1.82 -3.25 5.39
C ASN A 76 -0.54 -3.92 4.86
N GLU A 77 -0.53 -5.26 4.83
CA GLU A 77 0.63 -6.01 4.36
C GLU A 77 0.68 -5.99 2.84
N ALA A 78 1.86 -5.76 2.30
CA ALA A 78 2.13 -5.86 0.88
C ALA A 78 3.40 -6.71 0.75
N ASP A 79 3.31 -7.94 0.24
CA ASP A 79 4.18 -8.39 -0.85
C ASP A 79 4.10 -9.88 -1.24
N PRO A 80 3.88 -10.89 -0.38
CA PRO A 80 3.86 -12.29 -0.83
C PRO A 80 2.48 -12.90 -1.07
N HIS A 81 1.45 -12.49 -0.32
CA HIS A 81 0.13 -13.15 -0.38
C HIS A 81 -0.70 -12.76 -1.62
N LEU A 82 -0.31 -11.72 -2.36
CA LEU A 82 -1.10 -11.23 -3.48
C LEU A 82 -1.12 -12.22 -4.66
N SER A 83 -0.01 -12.90 -4.96
CA SER A 83 0.06 -13.89 -6.03
C SER A 83 -0.75 -15.15 -5.69
N GLU A 84 -0.71 -15.58 -4.42
CA GLU A 84 -1.54 -16.67 -3.89
C GLU A 84 -3.03 -16.31 -3.94
N LEU A 85 -3.42 -15.10 -3.51
CA LEU A 85 -4.79 -14.60 -3.63
C LEU A 85 -5.25 -14.51 -5.09
N VAL A 86 -4.37 -14.11 -6.01
CA VAL A 86 -4.67 -14.11 -7.45
C VAL A 86 -4.90 -15.53 -7.96
N ALA A 87 -4.05 -16.49 -7.58
CA ALA A 87 -4.19 -17.89 -7.99
C ALA A 87 -5.48 -18.51 -7.41
N ALA A 88 -5.74 -18.30 -6.12
CA ALA A 88 -6.97 -18.72 -5.45
C ALA A 88 -8.21 -18.09 -6.09
N GLY A 89 -8.15 -16.79 -6.40
CA GLY A 89 -9.22 -16.08 -7.12
C GLY A 89 -9.51 -16.67 -8.50
N ARG A 90 -8.48 -17.01 -9.28
CA ARG A 90 -8.64 -17.69 -10.57
C ARG A 90 -9.27 -19.07 -10.41
N ALA A 91 -8.86 -19.83 -9.40
CA ALA A 91 -9.41 -21.16 -9.14
C ALA A 91 -10.91 -21.08 -8.78
N VAL A 92 -11.29 -20.16 -7.90
CA VAL A 92 -12.69 -19.96 -7.49
C VAL A 92 -13.58 -19.56 -8.68
N VAL A 93 -13.12 -18.62 -9.52
CA VAL A 93 -13.85 -18.23 -10.75
C VAL A 93 -13.89 -19.38 -11.76
N GLY A 94 -12.80 -20.13 -11.93
CA GLY A 94 -12.73 -21.29 -12.81
C GLY A 94 -13.66 -22.44 -12.38
N ALA A 95 -13.96 -22.55 -11.08
CA ALA A 95 -14.95 -23.47 -10.54
C ALA A 95 -16.41 -23.04 -10.76
N GLY A 96 -16.65 -21.94 -11.49
CA GLY A 96 -17.99 -21.45 -11.82
C GLY A 96 -18.61 -20.54 -10.76
N CYS A 97 -17.80 -19.89 -9.91
CA CYS A 97 -18.32 -18.91 -8.95
C CYS A 97 -18.97 -17.72 -9.67
N ASP A 98 -20.24 -17.48 -9.38
CA ASP A 98 -21.04 -16.37 -9.91
C ASP A 98 -21.39 -15.31 -8.86
N ASP A 99 -20.90 -15.47 -7.63
CA ASP A 99 -21.15 -14.51 -6.56
C ASP A 99 -20.54 -13.13 -6.89
N PRO A 100 -21.33 -12.05 -6.89
CA PRO A 100 -20.85 -10.78 -7.42
C PRO A 100 -19.89 -10.07 -6.47
N LEU A 101 -19.90 -10.36 -5.16
CA LEU A 101 -18.87 -9.88 -4.25
C LEU A 101 -17.54 -10.56 -4.57
N VAL A 102 -17.54 -11.88 -4.76
CA VAL A 102 -16.34 -12.63 -5.14
C VAL A 102 -15.80 -12.16 -6.49
N LEU A 103 -16.66 -12.03 -7.51
CA LEU A 103 -16.26 -11.56 -8.84
C LEU A 103 -15.67 -10.14 -8.80
N LEU A 104 -16.25 -9.23 -8.02
CA LEU A 104 -15.67 -7.91 -7.80
C LEU A 104 -14.26 -8.00 -7.21
N ARG A 105 -14.07 -8.80 -6.14
CA ARG A 105 -12.77 -8.90 -5.45
C ARG A 105 -11.71 -9.57 -6.30
N VAL A 106 -12.05 -10.66 -6.98
CA VAL A 106 -11.15 -11.31 -7.94
C VAL A 106 -10.83 -10.37 -9.11
N GLY A 107 -11.81 -9.64 -9.64
CA GLY A 107 -11.58 -8.68 -10.70
C GLY A 107 -10.61 -7.56 -10.31
N ILE A 108 -10.67 -7.09 -9.06
CA ILE A 108 -9.71 -6.12 -8.50
C ILE A 108 -8.30 -6.73 -8.40
N LEU A 109 -8.18 -7.98 -7.94
CA LEU A 109 -6.91 -8.68 -7.81
C LEU A 109 -6.23 -8.93 -9.17
N LEU A 110 -7.02 -9.31 -10.18
CA LEU A 110 -6.52 -9.60 -11.52
C LEU A 110 -6.07 -8.34 -12.26
N GLY A 111 -6.81 -7.24 -12.11
CA GLY A 111 -6.63 -6.04 -12.93
C GLY A 111 -6.79 -6.33 -14.44
N GLY A 112 -6.32 -5.41 -15.28
CA GLY A 112 -6.34 -5.57 -16.73
C GLY A 112 -7.74 -5.77 -17.34
N GLY A 113 -7.80 -6.33 -18.54
CA GLY A 113 -9.06 -6.53 -19.28
C GLY A 113 -9.97 -7.59 -18.66
N ASP A 114 -9.41 -8.70 -18.18
CA ASP A 114 -10.19 -9.77 -17.55
C ASP A 114 -10.77 -9.32 -16.21
N GLY A 115 -9.98 -8.61 -15.40
CA GLY A 115 -10.47 -8.03 -14.15
C GLY A 115 -11.57 -6.99 -14.37
N ALA A 116 -11.44 -6.15 -15.41
CA ALA A 116 -12.47 -5.19 -15.77
C ALA A 116 -13.81 -5.85 -16.13
N LYS A 117 -13.80 -6.96 -16.88
CA LYS A 117 -15.01 -7.73 -17.22
C LYS A 117 -15.72 -8.27 -15.96
N LEU A 118 -14.97 -8.84 -15.03
CA LEU A 118 -15.52 -9.35 -13.76
C LEU A 118 -16.13 -8.23 -12.92
N ILE A 119 -15.44 -7.09 -12.81
CA ILE A 119 -15.94 -5.92 -12.09
C ILE A 119 -17.23 -5.40 -12.73
N THR A 120 -17.26 -5.20 -14.05
CA THR A 120 -18.47 -4.72 -14.74
C THR A 120 -19.63 -5.69 -14.59
N GLY A 121 -19.39 -7.00 -14.74
CA GLY A 121 -20.41 -8.05 -14.54
C GLY A 121 -20.97 -8.11 -13.12
N SER A 122 -20.21 -7.66 -12.12
CA SER A 122 -20.66 -7.64 -10.71
C SER A 122 -21.63 -6.51 -10.36
N ILE A 123 -21.70 -5.42 -11.15
CA ILE A 123 -22.40 -4.18 -10.76
C ILE A 123 -23.90 -4.38 -10.60
N ALA A 124 -24.57 -4.93 -11.62
CA ALA A 124 -26.03 -5.11 -11.57
C ALA A 124 -26.44 -6.10 -10.47
N PRO A 125 -25.78 -7.27 -10.30
CA PRO A 125 -26.09 -8.17 -9.18
C PRO A 125 -25.75 -7.60 -7.79
N LEU A 126 -24.68 -6.80 -7.65
CA LEU A 126 -24.40 -6.11 -6.37
C LEU A 126 -25.53 -5.13 -6.02
N ARG A 127 -26.05 -4.42 -7.01
CA ARG A 127 -27.14 -3.46 -6.83
C ARG A 127 -28.43 -4.15 -6.36
N THR A 128 -28.77 -5.31 -6.92
CA THR A 128 -29.98 -6.06 -6.53
C THR A 128 -29.87 -6.75 -5.18
N ARG A 129 -28.65 -7.05 -4.72
CA ARG A 129 -28.37 -7.67 -3.41
C ARG A 129 -28.10 -6.67 -2.29
N THR A 130 -28.33 -5.38 -2.51
CA THR A 130 -28.31 -4.40 -1.41
C THR A 130 -29.59 -4.57 -0.56
N PRO A 131 -29.51 -4.64 0.79
CA PRO A 131 -28.37 -4.35 1.64
C PRO A 131 -27.52 -5.56 2.08
N ALA A 132 -27.82 -6.80 1.64
CA ALA A 132 -27.05 -7.98 2.02
C ALA A 132 -25.55 -7.84 1.68
N TYR A 133 -25.24 -7.16 0.58
CA TYR A 133 -23.93 -6.60 0.30
C TYR A 133 -23.95 -5.08 0.54
N SER A 134 -23.10 -4.60 1.43
CA SER A 134 -22.98 -3.17 1.70
C SER A 134 -22.69 -2.39 0.42
N GLY A 135 -23.26 -1.18 0.32
CA GLY A 135 -23.02 -0.22 -0.76
C GLY A 135 -21.53 0.09 -0.99
N LEU A 136 -20.65 -0.18 -0.01
CA LEU A 136 -19.18 -0.10 -0.17
C LEU A 136 -18.65 -0.88 -1.38
N HIS A 137 -19.24 -2.04 -1.66
CA HIS A 137 -18.85 -2.88 -2.79
C HIS A 137 -19.29 -2.27 -4.11
N LEU A 138 -20.49 -1.69 -4.14
CA LEU A 138 -20.99 -0.98 -5.31
C LEU A 138 -20.18 0.30 -5.58
N VAL A 139 -19.80 1.07 -4.54
CA VAL A 139 -18.83 2.18 -4.69
C VAL A 139 -17.52 1.67 -5.28
N SER A 140 -17.00 0.54 -4.77
CA SER A 140 -15.74 -0.06 -5.25
C SER A 140 -15.83 -0.49 -6.72
N ALA A 141 -16.98 -0.99 -7.18
CA ALA A 141 -17.20 -1.38 -8.56
C ALA A 141 -17.34 -0.15 -9.48
N LEU A 142 -18.19 0.81 -9.11
CA LEU A 142 -18.50 2.01 -9.90
C LEU A 142 -17.30 2.94 -10.05
N ARG A 143 -16.47 3.12 -9.00
CA ARG A 143 -15.25 3.94 -9.10
C ARG A 143 -14.21 3.40 -10.10
N ARG A 144 -14.40 2.17 -10.57
CA ARG A 144 -13.54 1.52 -11.58
C ARG A 144 -14.19 1.49 -12.97
N GLN A 145 -15.41 2.01 -13.11
CA GLN A 145 -16.06 2.18 -14.41
C GLN A 145 -15.56 3.45 -15.06
N VAL A 146 -14.44 3.34 -15.74
CA VAL A 146 -13.73 4.45 -16.39
C VAL A 146 -13.77 4.25 -17.91
N GLU A 147 -14.12 5.31 -18.64
CA GLU A 147 -14.11 5.29 -20.10
C GLU A 147 -12.67 5.15 -20.64
N PRO A 148 -12.38 4.22 -21.56
CA PRO A 148 -11.02 3.97 -22.04
C PRO A 148 -10.34 5.19 -22.67
N ARG A 149 -11.11 6.06 -23.34
CA ARG A 149 -10.59 7.23 -24.06
C ARG A 149 -10.36 8.43 -23.15
N SER A 150 -11.36 8.82 -22.37
CA SER A 150 -11.30 10.01 -21.53
C SER A 150 -10.56 9.75 -20.21
N ARG A 151 -10.45 8.48 -19.81
CA ARG A 151 -9.97 8.05 -18.48
C ARG A 151 -10.77 8.68 -17.33
N LYS A 152 -12.01 9.08 -17.59
CA LYS A 152 -12.96 9.60 -16.60
C LYS A 152 -13.99 8.53 -16.24
N LEU A 153 -14.62 8.68 -15.08
CA LEU A 153 -15.75 7.86 -14.70
C LEU A 153 -16.86 7.94 -15.75
N THR A 154 -17.52 6.81 -16.00
CA THR A 154 -18.71 6.76 -16.86
C THR A 154 -19.84 7.64 -16.33
N ALA A 155 -20.71 8.11 -17.21
CA ALA A 155 -21.86 8.93 -16.82
C ALA A 155 -22.77 8.24 -15.78
N GLU A 156 -22.95 6.92 -15.89
CA GLU A 156 -23.67 6.13 -14.89
C GLU A 156 -22.98 6.18 -13.51
N ALA A 157 -21.67 5.95 -13.45
CA ALA A 157 -20.94 6.01 -12.19
C ALA A 157 -21.00 7.41 -11.55
N LEU A 158 -20.85 8.48 -12.35
CA LEU A 158 -20.92 9.87 -11.85
C LEU A 158 -22.30 10.25 -11.31
N ARG A 159 -23.36 9.69 -11.89
CA ARG A 159 -24.73 9.92 -11.43
C ARG A 159 -25.01 9.19 -10.12
N ASP A 160 -24.59 7.94 -10.01
CA ASP A 160 -25.02 7.05 -8.93
C ASP A 160 -24.11 7.10 -7.70
N LEU A 161 -22.82 7.39 -7.86
CA LEU A 161 -21.84 7.37 -6.77
C LEU A 161 -22.22 8.25 -5.56
N PRO A 162 -22.69 9.51 -5.71
CA PRO A 162 -23.00 10.36 -4.56
C PRO A 162 -23.99 9.72 -3.56
N ASP A 163 -25.11 9.19 -4.05
CA ASP A 163 -26.15 8.59 -3.20
C ASP A 163 -25.69 7.26 -2.60
N ILE A 164 -24.93 6.47 -3.35
CA ILE A 164 -24.39 5.19 -2.88
C ILE A 164 -23.33 5.44 -1.80
N ILE A 165 -22.50 6.49 -1.92
CA ILE A 165 -21.51 6.85 -0.89
C ILE A 165 -22.20 7.17 0.44
N VAL A 166 -23.29 7.95 0.41
CA VAL A 166 -24.05 8.29 1.63
C VAL A 166 -24.65 7.03 2.27
N THR A 167 -25.26 6.16 1.46
CA THR A 167 -25.85 4.90 1.94
C THR A 167 -24.78 3.97 2.52
N ALA A 168 -23.69 3.75 1.79
CA ALA A 168 -22.56 2.94 2.21
C ALA A 168 -21.90 3.47 3.50
N SER A 169 -21.86 4.80 3.68
CA SER A 169 -21.35 5.42 4.91
C SER A 169 -22.18 5.04 6.12
N ARG A 170 -23.52 5.11 6.01
CA ARG A 170 -24.43 4.75 7.11
C ARG A 170 -24.32 3.28 7.49
N GLU A 171 -24.25 2.39 6.50
CA GLU A 171 -24.09 0.95 6.73
C GLU A 171 -22.74 0.63 7.40
N ALA A 172 -21.65 1.19 6.89
CA ALA A 172 -20.30 0.94 7.39
C ALA A 172 -20.07 1.46 8.81
N LEU A 173 -20.75 2.55 9.19
CA LEU A 173 -20.70 3.08 10.56
C LEU A 173 -21.37 2.15 11.58
N ALA A 174 -22.22 1.22 11.13
CA ALA A 174 -22.81 0.18 11.97
C ALA A 174 -21.93 -1.07 12.11
N ALA A 175 -20.76 -1.13 11.45
CA ALA A 175 -19.86 -2.27 11.52
C ALA A 175 -19.33 -2.50 12.95
N PRO A 176 -19.11 -3.76 13.38
CA PRO A 176 -18.71 -4.10 14.75
C PRO A 176 -17.21 -3.86 15.04
N CYS A 177 -16.61 -2.80 14.47
CA CYS A 177 -15.21 -2.42 14.66
C CYS A 177 -15.03 -1.14 15.51
N GLY A 178 -16.13 -0.49 15.89
CA GLY A 178 -16.13 0.81 16.56
C GLY A 178 -16.00 1.99 15.58
N ARG A 179 -16.56 3.13 15.99
CA ARG A 179 -16.76 4.31 15.14
C ARG A 179 -15.46 4.86 14.53
N GLY A 180 -14.40 5.03 15.32
CA GLY A 180 -13.10 5.53 14.83
C GLY A 180 -12.53 4.71 13.67
N VAL A 181 -12.51 3.38 13.82
CA VAL A 181 -12.02 2.44 12.79
C VAL A 181 -12.94 2.44 11.57
N ALA A 182 -14.26 2.49 11.76
CA ALA A 182 -15.20 2.57 10.65
C ALA A 182 -14.99 3.85 9.82
N VAL A 183 -14.83 5.00 10.47
CA VAL A 183 -14.54 6.28 9.79
C VAL A 183 -13.19 6.21 9.06
N ASP A 184 -12.12 5.76 9.71
CA ASP A 184 -10.80 5.63 9.05
C ASP A 184 -10.87 4.75 7.79
N ARG A 185 -11.63 3.63 7.84
CA ARG A 185 -11.82 2.75 6.68
C ARG A 185 -12.70 3.35 5.59
N LEU A 186 -13.71 4.13 5.94
CA LEU A 186 -14.50 4.89 4.96
C LEU A 186 -13.62 5.92 4.24
N ILE A 187 -12.73 6.61 4.97
CA ILE A 187 -11.78 7.57 4.39
C ILE A 187 -10.81 6.87 3.44
N ASP A 188 -10.19 5.75 3.85
CA ASP A 188 -9.35 4.93 2.99
C ASP A 188 -10.07 4.54 1.67
N TRP A 189 -11.37 4.26 1.76
CA TRP A 189 -12.17 3.84 0.62
C TRP A 189 -12.57 4.99 -0.30
N PHE A 190 -12.96 6.13 0.28
CA PHE A 190 -13.58 7.22 -0.46
C PHE A 190 -12.60 8.31 -0.87
N ALA A 191 -11.59 8.65 -0.06
CA ALA A 191 -10.66 9.75 -0.36
C ALA A 191 -10.08 9.73 -1.79
N PRO A 192 -9.71 8.58 -2.40
CA PRO A 192 -9.22 8.55 -3.78
C PRO A 192 -10.20 9.11 -4.82
N LEU A 193 -11.51 9.00 -4.58
CA LEU A 193 -12.55 9.56 -5.46
C LEU A 193 -12.56 11.10 -5.45
N PHE A 194 -12.13 11.70 -4.34
CA PHE A 194 -12.04 13.15 -4.15
C PHE A 194 -10.66 13.70 -4.56
N GLU A 195 -9.60 12.90 -4.41
CA GLU A 195 -8.21 13.32 -4.65
C GLU A 195 -7.83 13.44 -6.13
N ASN A 196 -8.28 12.50 -6.95
CA ASN A 196 -7.87 12.44 -8.35
C ASN A 196 -8.69 13.36 -9.26
N GLY A 197 -9.73 14.01 -8.73
CA GLY A 197 -10.72 14.75 -9.52
C GLY A 197 -11.57 13.85 -10.42
N ASP A 198 -11.55 12.53 -10.20
CA ASP A 198 -12.25 11.53 -11.02
C ASP A 198 -13.77 11.72 -10.99
N LEU A 199 -14.32 12.14 -9.84
CA LEU A 199 -15.73 12.52 -9.67
C LEU A 199 -16.08 13.85 -10.35
N GLY A 200 -15.10 14.75 -10.54
CA GLY A 200 -15.36 16.13 -10.93
C GLY A 200 -15.96 17.00 -9.82
N ASP A 201 -15.76 18.31 -9.93
CA ASP A 201 -16.07 19.28 -8.87
C ASP A 201 -17.57 19.29 -8.48
N GLU A 202 -18.47 19.12 -9.46
CA GLU A 202 -19.92 19.07 -9.21
C GLU A 202 -20.34 17.84 -8.40
N ALA A 203 -19.87 16.64 -8.77
CA ALA A 203 -20.22 15.43 -8.03
C ALA A 203 -19.57 15.40 -6.65
N ILE A 204 -18.36 15.95 -6.50
CA ILE A 204 -17.72 16.18 -5.20
C ILE A 204 -18.61 17.09 -4.34
N GLY A 205 -19.04 18.24 -4.87
CA GLY A 205 -19.89 19.19 -4.14
C GLY A 205 -21.22 18.56 -3.69
N ARG A 206 -21.90 17.83 -4.57
CA ARG A 206 -23.15 17.11 -4.22
C ARG A 206 -22.92 16.06 -3.15
N THR A 207 -21.84 15.28 -3.26
CA THR A 207 -21.52 14.22 -2.29
C THR A 207 -21.20 14.81 -0.91
N LEU A 208 -20.39 15.87 -0.84
CA LEU A 208 -20.08 16.55 0.42
C LEU A 208 -21.34 17.14 1.05
N ALA A 209 -22.17 17.84 0.28
CA ALA A 209 -23.42 18.40 0.79
C ALA A 209 -24.35 17.32 1.38
N ALA A 210 -24.43 16.15 0.74
CA ALA A 210 -25.24 15.04 1.25
C ALA A 210 -24.64 14.39 2.52
N LEU A 211 -23.31 14.33 2.63
CA LEU A 211 -22.61 13.82 3.82
C LEU A 211 -22.60 14.82 4.99
N GLU A 212 -22.90 16.09 4.75
CA GLU A 212 -23.00 17.14 5.77
C GLU A 212 -24.44 17.39 6.23
N ALA A 213 -25.41 16.76 5.58
CA ALA A 213 -26.80 16.84 5.97
C ALA A 213 -27.00 16.34 7.43
N PRO A 214 -28.00 16.87 8.16
CA PRO A 214 -28.31 16.40 9.50
C PRO A 214 -28.50 14.87 9.55
N GLY A 215 -27.88 14.22 10.54
CA GLY A 215 -27.93 12.77 10.72
C GLY A 215 -26.81 11.99 10.01
N CYS A 216 -25.94 12.66 9.25
CA CYS A 216 -24.69 12.08 8.76
C CYS A 216 -23.53 12.29 9.76
N ASP A 217 -22.44 11.53 9.60
CA ASP A 217 -21.30 11.60 10.53
C ASP A 217 -20.43 12.85 10.28
N PRO A 218 -20.29 13.77 11.26
CA PRO A 218 -19.57 15.03 11.08
C PRO A 218 -18.05 14.85 10.98
N ALA A 219 -17.48 13.78 11.53
CA ALA A 219 -16.06 13.50 11.40
C ALA A 219 -15.73 13.02 9.98
N LEU A 220 -16.54 12.11 9.44
CA LEU A 220 -16.40 11.63 8.07
C LEU A 220 -16.46 12.77 7.04
N SER A 221 -17.51 13.59 7.10
CA SER A 221 -17.69 14.70 6.16
C SER A 221 -16.62 15.78 6.32
N GLY A 222 -16.27 16.14 7.56
CA GLY A 222 -15.21 17.10 7.84
C GLY A 222 -13.84 16.65 7.34
N VAL A 223 -13.51 15.36 7.45
CA VAL A 223 -12.27 14.81 6.87
C VAL A 223 -12.28 14.86 5.35
N LEU A 224 -13.37 14.44 4.69
CA LEU A 224 -13.47 14.47 3.23
C LEU A 224 -13.42 15.91 2.68
N ARG A 225 -14.09 16.86 3.33
CA ARG A 225 -13.96 18.30 3.03
C ARG A 225 -12.51 18.76 3.17
N GLY A 226 -11.84 18.38 4.25
CA GLY A 226 -10.43 18.65 4.47
C GLY A 226 -9.53 18.14 3.33
N HIS A 227 -9.73 16.89 2.89
CA HIS A 227 -9.03 16.34 1.73
C HIS A 227 -9.26 17.18 0.47
N VAL A 228 -10.52 17.49 0.14
CA VAL A 228 -10.88 18.29 -1.04
C VAL A 228 -10.21 19.66 -1.00
N ALA A 229 -10.24 20.34 0.15
CA ALA A 229 -9.63 21.65 0.33
C ALA A 229 -8.09 21.60 0.23
N ILE A 230 -7.43 20.57 0.78
CA ILE A 230 -5.98 20.34 0.59
C ILE A 230 -5.66 20.17 -0.90
N ASN A 231 -6.43 19.36 -1.62
CA ASN A 231 -6.19 19.13 -3.05
C ASN A 231 -6.42 20.39 -3.88
N ALA A 232 -7.48 21.14 -3.58
CA ALA A 232 -7.75 22.43 -4.21
C ALA A 232 -6.60 23.42 -3.96
N ALA A 233 -6.06 23.46 -2.73
CA ALA A 233 -4.90 24.28 -2.40
C ALA A 233 -3.69 23.91 -3.26
N TRP A 234 -3.28 22.64 -3.28
CA TRP A 234 -2.12 22.19 -4.06
C TRP A 234 -2.32 22.35 -5.58
N LYS A 235 -3.55 22.18 -6.06
CA LYS A 235 -3.92 22.46 -7.47
C LYS A 235 -3.78 23.94 -7.80
N ALA A 236 -4.21 24.84 -6.92
CA ALA A 236 -4.08 26.28 -7.09
C ALA A 236 -2.63 26.76 -7.05
N ARG A 237 -1.83 26.25 -6.09
CA ARG A 237 -0.37 26.48 -6.03
C ARG A 237 0.32 25.99 -7.29
N GLY A 238 -0.18 24.88 -7.83
CA GLY A 238 0.43 24.15 -8.92
C GLY A 238 1.64 23.34 -8.47
N GLY A 239 2.23 22.67 -9.45
CA GLY A 239 3.39 21.82 -9.24
C GLY A 239 4.60 22.62 -8.78
N GLY A 240 4.91 23.73 -9.45
CA GLY A 240 6.20 24.44 -9.55
C GLY A 240 7.11 24.59 -8.32
N TRP A 241 8.33 25.07 -8.56
CA TRP A 241 9.19 25.54 -7.47
C TRP A 241 8.51 26.72 -6.77
N ALA A 242 8.79 26.93 -5.48
CA ALA A 242 8.15 28.01 -4.72
C ALA A 242 8.34 29.39 -5.40
N SER A 243 9.51 29.61 -6.01
CA SER A 243 9.83 30.81 -6.78
C SER A 243 9.05 30.97 -8.09
N SER A 244 8.43 29.90 -8.60
CA SER A 244 7.65 29.93 -9.85
C SER A 244 6.13 29.97 -9.62
N VAL A 245 5.67 30.01 -8.36
CA VAL A 245 4.24 30.07 -8.03
C VAL A 245 3.76 31.52 -8.12
N THR A 246 2.66 31.75 -8.85
CA THR A 246 2.07 33.09 -8.97
C THR A 246 1.40 33.53 -7.67
N GLU A 247 1.24 34.83 -7.48
CA GLU A 247 0.53 35.37 -6.30
C GLU A 247 -0.90 34.81 -6.17
N LYS A 248 -1.64 34.71 -7.28
CA LYS A 248 -2.96 34.07 -7.29
C LYS A 248 -2.90 32.60 -6.86
N GLY A 249 -1.85 31.88 -7.28
CA GLY A 249 -1.62 30.50 -6.84
C GLY A 249 -1.36 30.40 -5.34
N TRP A 250 -0.57 31.32 -4.77
CA TRP A 250 -0.35 31.40 -3.33
C TRP A 250 -1.60 31.76 -2.54
N GLN A 251 -2.43 32.67 -3.05
CA GLN A 251 -3.71 33.02 -2.42
C GLN A 251 -4.65 31.82 -2.37
N GLY A 252 -4.82 31.11 -3.49
CA GLY A 252 -5.63 29.88 -3.53
C GLY A 252 -5.07 28.77 -2.64
N PHE A 253 -3.75 28.64 -2.57
CA PHE A 253 -3.09 27.70 -1.66
C PHE A 253 -3.41 27.99 -0.19
N ARG A 254 -3.21 29.24 0.25
CA ARG A 254 -3.47 29.65 1.64
C ARG A 254 -4.96 29.52 1.99
N ALA A 255 -5.85 29.92 1.09
CA ALA A 255 -7.30 29.82 1.29
C ALA A 255 -7.74 28.35 1.47
N GLY A 256 -7.30 27.46 0.57
CA GLY A 256 -7.64 26.04 0.67
C GLY A 256 -7.03 25.36 1.91
N LEU A 257 -5.82 25.72 2.33
CA LEU A 257 -5.25 25.21 3.58
C LEU A 257 -5.99 25.72 4.83
N ALA A 258 -6.48 26.97 4.82
CA ALA A 258 -7.28 27.51 5.91
C ALA A 258 -8.63 26.80 6.02
N GLU A 259 -9.31 26.55 4.90
CA GLU A 259 -10.54 25.75 4.85
C GLU A 259 -10.29 24.31 5.34
N ALA A 260 -9.23 23.67 4.86
CA ALA A 260 -8.85 22.34 5.31
C ALA A 260 -8.61 22.30 6.82
N ARG A 261 -7.86 23.27 7.36
CA ARG A 261 -7.60 23.38 8.80
C ARG A 261 -8.89 23.46 9.61
N GLN A 262 -9.83 24.29 9.18
CA GLN A 262 -11.11 24.46 9.86
C GLN A 262 -11.90 23.14 9.88
N ALA A 263 -12.05 22.51 8.71
CA ALA A 263 -12.81 21.26 8.57
C ALA A 263 -12.17 20.11 9.36
N LEU A 264 -10.84 19.95 9.27
CA LEU A 264 -10.11 18.88 9.94
C LEU A 264 -10.03 19.07 11.46
N THR A 265 -9.96 20.33 11.94
CA THR A 265 -10.01 20.61 13.38
C THR A 265 -11.37 20.22 13.95
N ALA A 266 -12.46 20.59 13.28
CA ALA A 266 -13.81 20.22 13.68
C ALA A 266 -14.02 18.69 13.63
N ALA A 267 -13.52 18.03 12.59
CA ALA A 267 -13.59 16.58 12.46
C ALA A 267 -12.83 15.85 13.57
N TRP A 268 -11.61 16.31 13.88
CA TRP A 268 -10.82 15.77 15.00
C TRP A 268 -11.51 15.98 16.35
N GLN A 269 -12.12 17.14 16.59
CA GLN A 269 -12.90 17.40 17.82
C GLN A 269 -14.12 16.47 17.94
N ALA A 270 -14.77 16.15 16.82
CA ALA A 270 -15.94 15.27 16.78
C ALA A 270 -15.61 13.77 16.93
N LEU A 271 -14.37 13.36 16.64
CA LEU A 271 -13.92 11.97 16.70
C LEU A 271 -12.38 11.90 16.90
N PRO A 272 -11.84 12.21 18.09
CA PRO A 272 -10.40 12.17 18.35
C PRO A 272 -9.78 10.78 18.22
N GLU A 273 -10.59 9.72 18.29
CA GLU A 273 -10.17 8.32 18.13
C GLU A 273 -9.97 7.87 16.67
N SER A 274 -10.30 8.72 15.69
CA SER A 274 -9.96 8.53 14.28
C SER A 274 -8.63 9.21 13.97
N ALA A 275 -7.74 8.48 13.29
CA ALA A 275 -6.44 9.03 12.92
C ALA A 275 -6.51 9.93 11.67
N SER A 276 -7.57 9.85 10.86
CA SER A 276 -7.64 10.51 9.55
C SER A 276 -7.51 12.04 9.62
N ALA A 277 -8.26 12.69 10.51
CA ALA A 277 -8.24 14.16 10.61
C ALA A 277 -6.85 14.68 11.03
N ALA A 278 -6.27 14.07 12.07
CA ALA A 278 -4.95 14.41 12.56
C ALA A 278 -3.85 14.11 11.52
N SER A 279 -3.96 13.02 10.77
CA SER A 279 -3.02 12.67 9.70
C SER A 279 -2.98 13.76 8.63
N LEU A 280 -4.13 14.23 8.16
CA LEU A 280 -4.19 15.29 7.14
C LEU A 280 -3.69 16.64 7.65
N MET A 281 -3.90 16.92 8.93
CA MET A 281 -3.36 18.13 9.54
C MET A 281 -1.83 18.21 9.48
N ILE A 282 -1.11 17.08 9.43
CA ILE A 282 0.33 17.09 9.17
C ILE A 282 0.64 17.75 7.82
N THR A 283 -0.17 17.49 6.79
CA THR A 283 -0.01 18.07 5.45
C THR A 283 -0.35 19.56 5.43
N VAL A 284 -1.42 19.95 6.14
CA VAL A 284 -1.78 21.36 6.29
C VAL A 284 -0.67 22.11 7.02
N SER A 285 -0.16 21.57 8.14
CA SER A 285 0.92 22.17 8.92
C SER A 285 2.27 22.23 8.19
N MET A 286 2.52 21.28 7.29
CA MET A 286 3.65 21.35 6.37
C MET A 286 3.46 22.48 5.36
N GLY A 287 2.27 22.60 4.78
CA GLY A 287 1.98 23.57 3.71
C GLY A 287 1.87 25.01 4.19
N ASP A 288 1.26 25.25 5.35
CA ASP A 288 1.09 26.60 5.91
C ASP A 288 2.28 27.08 6.75
N GLY A 289 3.27 26.21 6.97
CA GLY A 289 4.49 26.52 7.73
C GLY A 289 4.31 26.51 9.25
N SER A 290 3.15 26.12 9.77
CA SER A 290 2.95 25.99 11.21
C SER A 290 3.87 24.93 11.82
N ASN A 291 4.32 25.19 13.04
CA ASN A 291 5.19 24.29 13.79
C ASN A 291 4.40 23.21 14.56
N GLU A 292 3.32 22.71 13.97
CA GLU A 292 2.37 21.79 14.63
C GLU A 292 2.41 20.36 14.07
N LYS A 293 3.25 20.09 13.07
CA LYS A 293 3.35 18.77 12.41
C LYS A 293 3.51 17.63 13.43
N GLN A 294 4.39 17.83 14.43
CA GLN A 294 4.63 16.85 15.49
C GLN A 294 3.40 16.65 16.38
N VAL A 295 2.71 17.73 16.76
CA VAL A 295 1.48 17.67 17.57
C VAL A 295 0.40 16.84 16.86
N TRP A 296 0.19 17.10 15.57
CA TRP A 296 -0.80 16.38 14.77
C TRP A 296 -0.39 14.92 14.52
N PHE A 297 0.90 14.66 14.32
CA PHE A 297 1.41 13.30 14.24
C PHE A 297 1.18 12.53 15.54
N ASP A 298 1.51 13.10 16.69
CA ASP A 298 1.31 12.46 18.01
C ASP A 298 -0.18 12.21 18.29
N ARG A 299 -1.08 13.11 17.88
CA ARG A 299 -2.53 12.87 17.93
C ARG A 299 -2.96 11.70 17.04
N ALA A 300 -2.45 11.63 15.81
CA ALA A 300 -2.81 10.55 14.88
C ALA A 300 -2.36 9.18 15.40
N ILE A 301 -1.14 9.07 15.91
CA ILE A 301 -0.64 7.79 16.44
C ILE A 301 -1.15 7.46 17.85
N ALA A 302 -1.66 8.44 18.60
CA ALA A 302 -2.42 8.16 19.82
C ALA A 302 -3.78 7.52 19.51
N ALA A 303 -4.44 7.97 18.44
CA ALA A 303 -5.67 7.36 17.94
C ALA A 303 -5.39 5.95 17.38
N ASP A 304 -4.44 5.85 16.45
CA ASP A 304 -3.99 4.61 15.84
C ASP A 304 -2.47 4.61 15.55
N PRO A 305 -1.65 3.91 16.37
CA PRO A 305 -0.21 3.83 16.14
C PRO A 305 0.14 3.21 14.78
N GLY A 306 -0.72 2.33 14.26
CA GLY A 306 -0.56 1.66 12.98
C GLY A 306 -1.07 2.47 11.77
N CYS A 307 -1.50 3.71 11.95
CA CYS A 307 -2.05 4.54 10.88
C CYS A 307 -0.97 4.91 9.85
N LEU A 308 -0.87 4.11 8.79
CA LEU A 308 0.14 4.27 7.75
C LEU A 308 0.10 5.65 7.05
N ASP A 309 -1.08 6.27 6.95
CA ASP A 309 -1.22 7.62 6.37
C ASP A 309 -0.50 8.69 7.22
N ALA A 310 -0.62 8.62 8.56
CA ALA A 310 0.12 9.50 9.46
C ALA A 310 1.64 9.40 9.25
N TRP A 311 2.15 8.16 9.19
CA TRP A 311 3.57 7.89 8.96
C TRP A 311 4.06 8.41 7.61
N LYS A 312 3.29 8.19 6.53
CA LYS A 312 3.56 8.72 5.18
C LYS A 312 3.64 10.24 5.14
N ARG A 313 2.67 10.90 5.77
CA ARG A 313 2.58 12.36 5.78
C ARG A 313 3.69 12.96 6.63
N MET A 314 4.00 12.36 7.77
CA MET A 314 5.12 12.79 8.60
C MET A 314 6.46 12.58 7.91
N SER A 315 6.68 11.44 7.24
CA SER A 315 7.92 11.23 6.48
C SER A 315 8.06 12.24 5.34
N ASN A 316 7.00 12.52 4.58
CA ASN A 316 7.06 13.57 3.56
C ASN A 316 7.33 14.96 4.18
N ALA A 317 6.71 15.27 5.33
CA ALA A 317 6.93 16.54 6.04
C ALA A 317 8.34 16.68 6.64
N LEU A 318 9.03 15.58 6.92
CA LEU A 318 10.41 15.54 7.39
C LEU A 318 11.44 15.40 6.26
N SER A 319 11.02 15.30 5.00
CA SER A 319 11.94 15.32 3.87
C SER A 319 12.76 16.63 3.84
N PRO A 320 14.06 16.58 3.49
CA PRO A 320 14.92 17.77 3.39
C PRO A 320 14.34 18.93 2.56
N ARG A 321 13.66 18.61 1.46
CA ARG A 321 12.97 19.61 0.61
C ARG A 321 11.84 20.38 1.29
N TRP A 322 11.34 19.89 2.43
CA TRP A 322 10.30 20.53 3.24
C TRP A 322 10.83 21.05 4.58
N GLY A 323 12.15 21.23 4.69
CA GLY A 323 12.82 21.77 5.88
C GLY A 323 13.10 20.75 6.98
N GLY A 324 12.91 19.45 6.71
CA GLY A 324 13.34 18.37 7.59
C GLY A 324 14.78 17.90 7.28
N SER A 325 15.08 16.66 7.64
CA SER A 325 16.43 16.09 7.50
C SER A 325 16.39 14.56 7.46
N THR A 326 17.42 13.95 6.88
CA THR A 326 17.57 12.49 6.88
C THR A 326 17.75 11.93 8.30
N GLN A 327 18.33 12.69 9.23
CA GLN A 327 18.41 12.31 10.64
C GLN A 327 17.02 12.21 11.28
N GLN A 328 16.12 13.16 11.01
CA GLN A 328 14.74 13.10 11.51
C GLN A 328 13.95 11.95 10.89
N LEU A 329 14.16 11.66 9.60
CA LEU A 329 13.56 10.49 8.93
C LEU A 329 14.04 9.17 9.56
N LEU A 330 15.33 9.04 9.83
CA LEU A 330 15.88 7.85 10.49
C LEU A 330 15.30 7.70 11.91
N ALA A 331 15.25 8.78 12.69
CA ALA A 331 14.64 8.76 14.03
C ALA A 331 13.15 8.35 13.98
N LEU A 332 12.39 8.84 12.99
CA LEU A 332 11.01 8.45 12.77
C LEU A 332 10.91 6.94 12.45
N ALA A 333 11.76 6.42 11.56
CA ALA A 333 11.79 4.99 11.25
C ALA A 333 12.10 4.15 12.50
N GLN A 334 13.09 4.56 13.29
CA GLN A 334 13.49 3.90 14.54
C GLN A 334 12.34 3.83 15.55
N ARG A 335 11.52 4.89 15.64
CA ARG A 335 10.31 4.89 16.47
C ARG A 335 9.32 3.80 16.03
N ALA A 336 9.09 3.62 14.73
CA ALA A 336 8.22 2.55 14.23
C ALA A 336 8.83 1.15 14.46
N VAL A 337 10.15 0.98 14.23
CA VAL A 337 10.85 -0.29 14.43
C VAL A 337 10.78 -0.77 15.88
N ALA A 338 10.90 0.14 16.86
CA ALA A 338 10.89 -0.22 18.28
C ALA A 338 9.62 -0.98 18.73
N ASP A 339 8.47 -0.59 18.20
CA ASP A 339 7.15 -1.13 18.57
C ASP A 339 6.56 -2.07 17.50
N ALA A 340 7.27 -2.32 16.40
CA ALA A 340 6.84 -3.28 15.39
C ALA A 340 6.81 -4.69 15.98
N ARG A 341 5.66 -5.37 15.83
CA ARG A 341 5.45 -6.77 16.24
C ARG A 341 4.67 -7.50 15.15
N PRO A 342 4.82 -8.84 15.03
CA PRO A 342 4.05 -9.63 14.06
C PRO A 342 2.55 -9.35 14.21
N GLY A 343 1.86 -9.11 13.10
CA GLY A 343 0.42 -8.82 13.08
C GLY A 343 0.04 -7.37 13.40
N ASN A 344 0.96 -6.50 13.84
CA ASN A 344 0.68 -5.06 13.93
C ASN A 344 1.13 -4.32 12.66
N ARG A 345 0.56 -3.14 12.44
CA ARG A 345 0.78 -2.36 11.20
C ARG A 345 2.06 -1.51 11.20
N LEU A 346 2.87 -1.55 12.26
CA LEU A 346 4.05 -0.70 12.40
C LEU A 346 5.23 -1.17 11.55
N ALA A 347 5.30 -2.46 11.21
CA ALA A 347 6.31 -2.95 10.27
C ALA A 347 6.18 -2.30 8.88
N GLY A 348 4.94 -2.14 8.40
CA GLY A 348 4.64 -1.44 7.14
C GLY A 348 5.02 0.05 7.20
N ALA A 349 4.74 0.71 8.34
CA ALA A 349 5.15 2.09 8.57
C ALA A 349 6.68 2.25 8.57
N ALA A 350 7.41 1.41 9.32
CA ALA A 350 8.86 1.41 9.36
C ALA A 350 9.48 1.24 7.96
N ASN A 351 9.02 0.24 7.20
CA ASN A 351 9.47 0.00 5.83
C ASN A 351 9.25 1.23 4.93
N HIS A 352 8.09 1.90 5.04
CA HIS A 352 7.85 3.10 4.26
C HIS A 352 8.80 4.24 4.61
N VAL A 353 8.97 4.54 5.90
CA VAL A 353 9.83 5.65 6.34
C VAL A 353 11.29 5.38 5.94
N LEU A 354 11.77 4.14 6.06
CA LEU A 354 13.11 3.74 5.62
C LEU A 354 13.29 3.89 4.10
N PHE A 355 12.26 3.58 3.31
CA PHE A 355 12.29 3.86 1.87
C PHE A 355 12.43 5.36 1.59
N ILE A 356 11.63 6.21 2.24
CA ILE A 356 11.73 7.67 2.08
C ILE A 356 13.09 8.20 2.53
N TYR A 357 13.61 7.68 3.65
CA TYR A 357 14.95 8.01 4.13
C TYR A 357 16.01 7.76 3.05
N VAL A 358 16.01 6.59 2.40
CA VAL A 358 16.94 6.29 1.29
C VAL A 358 16.66 7.16 0.07
N ASP A 359 15.39 7.43 -0.23
CA ASP A 359 15.01 8.25 -1.39
C ASP A 359 15.54 9.69 -1.28
N GLU A 360 15.48 10.25 -0.08
CA GLU A 360 16.03 11.55 0.29
C GLU A 360 17.55 11.50 0.59
N ASN A 361 18.26 10.49 0.05
CA ASN A 361 19.71 10.29 0.13
C ASN A 361 20.26 10.01 1.53
N GLY A 362 19.44 9.41 2.40
CA GLY A 362 19.91 8.80 3.64
C GLY A 362 20.87 7.64 3.39
N GLY A 363 21.80 7.42 4.34
CA GLY A 363 22.81 6.37 4.24
C GLY A 363 22.20 4.96 4.28
N GLU A 364 22.30 4.22 3.17
CA GLU A 364 21.70 2.89 3.00
C GLU A 364 22.14 1.89 4.09
N ALA A 365 23.39 1.93 4.55
CA ALA A 365 23.86 1.06 5.62
C ALA A 365 23.04 1.21 6.91
N ALA A 366 22.66 2.45 7.28
CA ALA A 366 21.78 2.69 8.41
C ALA A 366 20.38 2.15 8.16
N ALA A 367 19.84 2.32 6.95
CA ALA A 367 18.53 1.77 6.60
C ALA A 367 18.50 0.24 6.70
N TRP A 368 19.55 -0.43 6.23
CA TRP A 368 19.66 -1.89 6.31
C TRP A 368 19.90 -2.41 7.72
N ALA A 369 20.60 -1.64 8.57
CA ALA A 369 20.69 -1.95 10.00
C ALA A 369 19.30 -1.93 10.65
N GLU A 370 18.47 -0.93 10.31
CA GLU A 370 17.10 -0.84 10.80
C GLU A 370 16.18 -1.94 10.27
N ILE A 371 16.32 -2.29 8.99
CA ILE A 371 15.66 -3.46 8.39
C ILE A 371 16.04 -4.74 9.14
N ALA A 372 17.32 -4.93 9.46
CA ALA A 372 17.76 -6.10 10.21
C ALA A 372 17.14 -6.16 11.61
N ARG A 373 17.03 -5.03 12.31
CA ARG A 373 16.34 -4.96 13.61
C ARG A 373 14.85 -5.29 13.48
N LEU A 374 14.18 -4.71 12.47
CA LEU A 374 12.78 -4.99 12.19
C LEU A 374 12.55 -6.47 11.91
N ASP A 375 13.44 -7.11 11.14
CA ASP A 375 13.28 -8.50 10.71
C ASP A 375 13.56 -9.48 11.85
N ALA A 376 14.35 -9.09 12.85
CA ALA A 376 14.54 -9.86 14.06
C ALA A 376 13.27 -9.96 14.91
N THR A 377 12.41 -8.93 14.89
CA THR A 377 11.14 -8.91 15.65
C THR A 377 9.93 -9.29 14.80
N CYS A 378 9.95 -8.93 13.52
CA CYS A 378 8.89 -9.10 12.54
C CYS A 378 9.49 -9.71 11.27
N PRO A 379 9.89 -10.99 11.31
CA PRO A 379 10.47 -11.62 10.15
C PRO A 379 9.48 -11.54 8.97
N PRO A 380 9.94 -11.14 7.77
CA PRO A 380 9.07 -11.18 6.60
C PRO A 380 8.67 -12.63 6.32
N GLN A 381 7.50 -12.82 5.71
CA GLN A 381 7.01 -14.15 5.38
C GLN A 381 7.97 -14.90 4.44
N PRO A 382 8.06 -16.24 4.55
CA PRO A 382 8.91 -17.05 3.69
C PRO A 382 8.62 -16.80 2.20
N GLY A 383 9.69 -16.59 1.42
CA GLY A 383 9.58 -16.38 -0.02
C GLY A 383 10.66 -15.46 -0.59
N PRO A 384 10.60 -15.13 -1.90
CA PRO A 384 11.62 -14.33 -2.56
C PRO A 384 11.86 -12.96 -1.91
N GLY A 385 10.82 -12.32 -1.39
CA GLY A 385 10.94 -11.06 -0.63
C GLY A 385 11.75 -11.19 0.66
N GLN A 386 11.57 -12.28 1.43
CA GLN A 386 12.38 -12.56 2.62
C GLN A 386 13.84 -12.84 2.24
N THR A 387 14.07 -13.70 1.24
CA THR A 387 15.43 -14.01 0.76
C THR A 387 16.14 -12.75 0.28
N PHE A 388 15.42 -11.86 -0.40
CA PHE A 388 15.94 -10.57 -0.83
C PHE A 388 16.28 -9.63 0.32
N ARG A 389 15.42 -9.52 1.34
CA ARG A 389 15.73 -8.68 2.51
C ARG A 389 16.92 -9.26 3.29
N ALA A 390 16.98 -10.58 3.46
CA ALA A 390 18.12 -11.27 4.05
C ALA A 390 19.42 -11.01 3.26
N MET A 391 19.35 -11.02 1.93
CA MET A 391 20.48 -10.70 1.05
C MET A 391 20.98 -9.28 1.27
N GLY A 392 20.09 -8.29 1.31
CA GLY A 392 20.47 -6.90 1.58
C GLY A 392 21.06 -6.69 2.98
N VAL A 393 20.47 -7.32 4.00
CA VAL A 393 21.03 -7.31 5.37
C VAL A 393 22.42 -7.94 5.40
N ALA A 394 22.61 -9.10 4.77
CA ALA A 394 23.91 -9.75 4.69
C ALA A 394 24.95 -8.88 3.97
N TRP A 395 24.56 -8.24 2.86
CA TRP A 395 25.42 -7.35 2.09
C TRP A 395 25.93 -6.17 2.94
N HIS A 396 25.02 -5.44 3.57
CA HIS A 396 25.37 -4.24 4.35
C HIS A 396 25.99 -4.55 5.71
N ALA A 397 25.87 -5.80 6.20
CA ALA A 397 26.63 -6.30 7.34
C ALA A 397 28.05 -6.79 6.98
N GLY A 398 28.48 -6.66 5.72
CA GLY A 398 29.79 -7.13 5.25
C GLY A 398 29.87 -8.64 5.00
N ARG A 399 28.76 -9.38 5.14
CA ARG A 399 28.67 -10.83 4.87
C ARG A 399 28.44 -11.10 3.38
N LYS A 400 29.37 -10.65 2.54
CA LYS A 400 29.24 -10.67 1.07
C LYS A 400 29.03 -12.08 0.49
N ALA A 401 29.71 -13.09 1.04
CA ALA A 401 29.56 -14.48 0.61
C ALA A 401 28.13 -15.00 0.81
N GLN A 402 27.55 -14.74 1.99
CA GLN A 402 26.16 -15.09 2.29
C GLN A 402 25.17 -14.33 1.38
N ALA A 403 25.42 -13.06 1.09
CA ALA A 403 24.58 -12.30 0.16
C ALA A 403 24.61 -12.90 -1.26
N LEU A 404 25.77 -13.37 -1.72
CA LEU A 404 25.92 -14.04 -3.01
C LEU A 404 25.18 -15.40 -3.06
N GLU A 405 25.20 -16.16 -1.97
CA GLU A 405 24.42 -17.41 -1.85
C GLU A 405 22.92 -17.14 -1.95
N LEU A 406 22.42 -16.13 -1.22
CA LEU A 406 21.01 -15.73 -1.26
C LEU A 406 20.60 -15.19 -2.63
N PHE A 407 21.50 -14.48 -3.33
CA PHE A 407 21.29 -14.05 -4.71
C PHE A 407 21.13 -15.25 -5.67
N ALA A 408 21.95 -16.28 -5.50
CA ALA A 408 21.85 -17.50 -6.30
C ALA A 408 20.52 -18.24 -6.03
N GLN A 409 20.07 -18.28 -4.78
CA GLN A 409 18.78 -18.86 -4.40
C GLN A 409 17.58 -18.12 -5.03
N LEU A 410 17.71 -16.82 -5.28
CA LEU A 410 16.71 -16.01 -6.00
C LEU A 410 16.72 -16.25 -7.52
N GLY A 411 17.53 -17.18 -8.03
CA GLY A 411 17.66 -17.45 -9.46
C GLY A 411 18.65 -16.52 -10.18
N GLY A 412 19.39 -15.69 -9.45
CA GLY A 412 20.50 -14.94 -10.02
C GLY A 412 21.62 -15.89 -10.44
N THR A 413 22.07 -15.85 -11.70
CA THR A 413 23.28 -16.61 -12.06
C THR A 413 24.44 -16.04 -11.26
N ALA A 414 25.35 -16.88 -10.75
CA ALA A 414 26.54 -16.48 -9.98
C ALA A 414 27.25 -15.27 -10.61
N ALA A 415 26.85 -14.07 -10.22
CA ALA A 415 27.52 -12.86 -10.64
C ALA A 415 28.84 -12.85 -9.89
N PRO A 416 29.99 -12.59 -10.55
CA PRO A 416 31.26 -12.51 -9.84
C PRO A 416 31.14 -11.47 -8.73
N ALA A 417 31.72 -11.72 -7.55
CA ALA A 417 31.75 -10.75 -6.45
C ALA A 417 32.19 -9.34 -6.91
N ALA A 418 33.08 -9.28 -7.91
CA ALA A 418 33.53 -8.06 -8.58
C ALA A 418 32.40 -7.25 -9.26
N ALA A 419 31.35 -7.88 -9.77
CA ALA A 419 30.19 -7.21 -10.38
C ALA A 419 29.26 -6.58 -9.34
N LEU A 420 29.15 -7.17 -8.14
CA LEU A 420 28.41 -6.57 -7.03
C LEU A 420 29.24 -5.48 -6.31
N ASP A 421 30.57 -5.62 -6.29
CA ASP A 421 31.49 -4.61 -5.74
C ASP A 421 31.55 -3.35 -6.63
N ALA A 422 31.48 -3.49 -7.95
CA ALA A 422 31.46 -2.36 -8.89
C ALA A 422 30.12 -1.60 -8.94
N ALA A 423 29.05 -2.20 -8.42
CA ALA A 423 27.70 -1.63 -8.41
C ALA A 423 27.02 -1.96 -7.07
N PRO A 424 27.23 -1.15 -6.01
CA PRO A 424 26.73 -1.48 -4.69
C PRO A 424 25.23 -1.77 -4.74
N PHE A 425 24.87 -2.87 -4.09
CA PHE A 425 23.48 -3.26 -3.89
C PHE A 425 22.81 -2.18 -3.05
N GLY A 426 21.90 -1.42 -3.66
CA GLY A 426 21.12 -0.40 -2.98
C GLY A 426 19.64 -0.79 -2.92
N LEU A 427 18.93 -0.30 -1.91
CA LEU A 427 17.51 -0.63 -1.69
C LEU A 427 16.67 -0.41 -2.96
N ARG A 428 16.94 0.69 -3.69
CA ARG A 428 16.30 1.02 -4.97
C ARG A 428 16.61 0.02 -6.09
N ARG A 429 17.85 -0.48 -6.17
CA ARG A 429 18.30 -1.40 -7.22
C ARG A 429 17.81 -2.83 -6.96
N GLY A 430 17.82 -3.25 -5.70
CA GLY A 430 17.34 -4.56 -5.36
C GLY A 430 15.82 -4.73 -5.56
N MET A 431 15.00 -3.70 -5.28
CA MET A 431 13.56 -3.75 -5.59
C MET A 431 13.29 -3.96 -7.10
N ARG A 432 14.16 -3.47 -7.98
CA ARG A 432 14.08 -3.72 -9.44
C ARG A 432 14.32 -5.18 -9.78
N LEU A 433 15.30 -5.80 -9.13
CA LEU A 433 15.63 -7.21 -9.31
C LEU A 433 14.45 -8.09 -8.90
N LEU A 434 13.87 -7.86 -7.72
CA LEU A 434 12.67 -8.58 -7.24
C LEU A 434 11.49 -8.47 -8.20
N ALA A 435 11.15 -7.25 -8.62
CA ALA A 435 10.04 -7.01 -9.54
C ALA A 435 10.22 -7.74 -10.89
N THR A 436 11.47 -7.92 -11.31
CA THR A 436 11.82 -8.61 -12.55
C THR A 436 11.70 -10.13 -12.39
N ILE A 437 12.20 -10.68 -11.27
CA ILE A 437 12.09 -12.11 -10.93
C ILE A 437 10.62 -12.52 -10.80
N GLU A 438 9.80 -11.75 -10.09
CA GLU A 438 8.38 -12.06 -9.90
C GLU A 438 7.60 -12.02 -11.22
N ARG A 439 7.89 -11.08 -12.12
CA ARG A 439 7.26 -11.05 -13.46
C ARG A 439 7.64 -12.27 -14.31
N ALA A 440 8.91 -12.67 -14.26
CA ALA A 440 9.36 -13.88 -14.95
C ALA A 440 8.66 -15.13 -14.41
N ARG A 441 8.50 -15.25 -13.08
CA ARG A 441 7.76 -16.33 -12.43
C ARG A 441 6.29 -16.38 -12.85
N LEU A 442 5.66 -15.23 -13.06
CA LEU A 442 4.26 -15.10 -13.48
C LEU A 442 4.05 -15.28 -14.99
N GLY A 443 5.09 -15.60 -15.77
CA GLY A 443 5.00 -15.75 -17.23
C GLY A 443 4.66 -14.45 -17.96
N GLN A 444 4.88 -13.30 -17.32
CA GLN A 444 4.58 -11.99 -17.90
C GLN A 444 5.80 -11.46 -18.66
N ALA A 445 5.57 -10.93 -19.87
CA ALA A 445 6.63 -10.32 -20.67
C ALA A 445 7.30 -9.16 -19.90
N THR A 446 8.63 -9.15 -19.86
CA THR A 446 9.42 -8.05 -19.31
C THR A 446 9.11 -6.77 -20.09
N PRO A 447 8.72 -5.65 -19.46
CA PRO A 447 8.42 -4.44 -20.21
C PRO A 447 9.67 -3.91 -20.90
N ARG A 448 9.52 -3.44 -22.15
CA ARG A 448 10.55 -2.67 -22.86
C ARG A 448 10.88 -1.42 -22.04
N LEU A 449 12.09 -1.36 -21.50
CA LEU A 449 12.62 -0.20 -20.79
C LEU A 449 12.78 0.94 -21.80
N ARG A 450 12.10 2.07 -21.59
CA ARG A 450 12.26 3.28 -22.41
C ARG A 450 13.15 4.26 -21.67
N ALA A 451 14.17 4.81 -22.33
CA ALA A 451 15.06 5.80 -21.75
C ALA A 451 14.31 7.06 -21.24
N ILE A 452 14.78 7.62 -20.12
CA ILE A 452 14.36 8.93 -19.62
C ILE A 452 14.96 10.02 -20.52
N PRO A 453 14.19 11.06 -20.94
CA PRO A 453 14.74 12.21 -21.66
C PRO A 453 15.83 12.92 -20.86
N ALA A 454 16.90 13.35 -21.54
CA ALA A 454 18.10 13.93 -20.91
C ALA A 454 17.88 15.30 -20.23
N ASP A 455 16.67 15.88 -20.32
CA ASP A 455 16.37 17.24 -19.85
C ASP A 455 16.05 17.35 -18.36
N GLY A 456 16.04 16.23 -17.62
CA GLY A 456 15.92 16.25 -16.16
C GLY A 456 14.56 16.71 -15.63
N THR A 457 13.52 16.77 -16.46
CA THR A 457 12.19 17.22 -16.03
C THR A 457 11.51 16.16 -15.15
N PRO A 458 11.23 16.40 -13.85
CA PRO A 458 10.48 15.44 -13.03
C PRO A 458 9.01 15.48 -13.44
N HIS A 459 8.52 14.44 -14.12
CA HIS A 459 7.09 14.38 -14.45
C HIS A 459 6.25 14.22 -13.17
N ARG A 460 5.34 15.17 -12.95
CA ARG A 460 4.78 15.52 -11.64
C ARG A 460 3.29 15.18 -11.50
N LYS A 461 2.90 13.90 -11.55
CA LYS A 461 1.48 13.48 -11.38
C LYS A 461 1.35 12.16 -10.59
N ALA A 462 0.41 12.15 -9.64
CA ALA A 462 -0.07 11.00 -8.88
C ALA A 462 0.91 10.39 -7.85
N LEU A 463 1.18 11.13 -6.78
CA LEU A 463 1.37 10.54 -5.45
C LEU A 463 0.06 10.80 -4.73
N HIS A 464 -0.79 9.78 -4.60
CA HIS A 464 -1.93 9.63 -3.67
C HIS A 464 -2.81 8.50 -4.22
N ALA A 465 -2.58 7.26 -3.79
CA ALA A 465 -3.52 6.14 -3.81
C ALA A 465 -2.89 4.93 -3.07
N PRO A 466 -3.70 4.12 -2.36
CA PRO A 466 -3.26 3.15 -1.36
C PRO A 466 -2.71 1.85 -1.99
N SER A 467 -2.13 0.99 -1.15
CA SER A 467 -1.55 -0.34 -1.44
C SER A 467 -0.15 -0.37 -2.08
N TYR A 468 0.84 -0.81 -1.29
CA TYR A 468 2.28 -0.88 -1.61
C TYR A 468 2.67 -1.93 -2.67
N LEU A 469 1.72 -2.43 -3.46
CA LEU A 469 1.97 -3.53 -4.38
C LEU A 469 1.36 -3.35 -5.79
N THR A 470 0.54 -2.33 -6.02
CA THR A 470 -0.11 -2.12 -7.33
C THR A 470 0.59 -1.08 -8.22
N LEU A 471 1.73 -0.52 -7.83
CA LEU A 471 2.38 0.59 -8.57
C LEU A 471 3.85 0.42 -8.96
N LEU A 472 4.35 -0.81 -9.09
CA LEU A 472 5.55 -1.04 -9.90
C LEU A 472 5.38 -0.85 -11.42
N PRO A 473 4.17 -0.67 -12.00
CA PRO A 473 4.07 -0.27 -13.41
C PRO A 473 4.13 1.26 -13.64
N ALA A 474 3.42 2.08 -12.85
CA ALA A 474 3.24 3.51 -13.17
C ALA A 474 4.27 4.45 -12.54
N TRP A 475 4.76 4.16 -11.32
CA TRP A 475 5.90 4.89 -10.72
C TRP A 475 7.19 4.61 -11.50
N TRP A 476 7.33 3.36 -11.96
CA TRP A 476 8.42 2.87 -12.80
C TRP A 476 8.48 3.54 -14.18
N GLN A 477 7.33 3.75 -14.85
CA GLN A 477 7.28 4.45 -16.14
C GLN A 477 7.74 5.92 -16.08
N LYS A 478 7.93 6.47 -14.89
CA LYS A 478 7.98 7.92 -14.69
C LYS A 478 9.26 8.46 -14.05
N HIS A 479 10.00 7.62 -13.32
CA HIS A 479 11.08 8.09 -12.43
C HIS A 479 12.36 7.24 -12.44
N GLY A 480 12.47 6.20 -13.29
CA GLY A 480 13.67 5.34 -13.31
C GLY A 480 14.86 5.97 -14.04
N VAL A 481 15.85 6.54 -13.35
CA VAL A 481 17.14 6.89 -13.98
C VAL A 481 17.76 5.62 -14.59
N HIS A 482 17.95 5.63 -15.91
CA HIS A 482 18.47 4.52 -16.71
C HIS A 482 20.00 4.51 -16.67
N GLN A 483 20.58 3.33 -16.44
CA GLN A 483 21.97 3.04 -16.79
C GLN A 483 21.95 1.96 -17.88
N PRO A 484 22.15 2.31 -19.16
CA PRO A 484 22.00 1.40 -20.29
C PRO A 484 22.81 0.10 -20.19
N GLU A 485 23.98 0.18 -19.56
CA GLU A 485 24.88 -0.95 -19.35
C GLU A 485 24.31 -1.99 -18.36
N TRP A 486 23.53 -1.54 -17.37
CA TRP A 486 22.89 -2.42 -16.40
C TRP A 486 21.66 -3.09 -16.99
N ASP A 487 20.85 -2.34 -17.75
CA ASP A 487 19.67 -2.86 -18.44
C ASP A 487 20.07 -3.95 -19.45
N ALA A 488 21.14 -3.75 -20.21
CA ALA A 488 21.68 -4.74 -21.14
C ALA A 488 22.17 -6.02 -20.43
N ARG A 489 22.77 -5.89 -19.24
CA ARG A 489 23.25 -7.03 -18.44
C ARG A 489 22.12 -7.84 -17.82
N ILE A 490 21.06 -7.18 -17.34
CA ILE A 490 19.86 -7.86 -16.83
C ILE A 490 19.14 -8.59 -17.95
N VAL A 491 18.98 -7.98 -19.13
CA VAL A 491 18.39 -8.63 -20.31
C VAL A 491 19.17 -9.88 -20.70
N ALA A 492 20.50 -9.79 -20.79
CA ALA A 492 21.35 -10.96 -21.10
C ALA A 492 21.23 -12.09 -20.05
N LEU A 493 21.07 -11.73 -18.77
CA LEU A 493 20.84 -12.69 -17.69
C LEU A 493 19.49 -13.42 -17.82
N LEU A 494 18.43 -12.68 -18.16
CA LEU A 494 17.08 -13.23 -18.33
C LEU A 494 16.97 -14.09 -19.59
N GLU A 495 17.60 -13.68 -20.70
CA GLU A 495 17.67 -14.47 -21.93
C GLU A 495 18.41 -15.79 -21.71
N LYS A 496 19.49 -15.77 -20.91
CA LYS A 496 20.22 -16.98 -20.51
C LYS A 496 19.38 -17.91 -19.62
N HIS A 497 18.51 -17.36 -18.77
CA HIS A 497 17.60 -18.15 -17.93
C HIS A 497 16.45 -18.76 -18.73
N ALA A 498 15.87 -18.02 -19.69
CA ALA A 498 14.86 -18.53 -20.61
C ALA A 498 15.38 -19.67 -21.48
N ALA A 499 16.66 -19.61 -21.89
CA ALA A 499 17.32 -20.70 -22.60
C ALA A 499 17.58 -21.94 -21.70
N ALA A 500 17.77 -21.75 -20.39
CA ALA A 500 18.05 -22.84 -19.45
C ALA A 500 16.79 -23.52 -18.88
N THR A 501 15.63 -22.88 -18.97
CA THR A 501 14.34 -23.37 -18.44
C THR A 501 13.38 -23.85 -19.53
N ALA A 502 13.79 -23.81 -20.79
CA ALA A 502 13.07 -24.47 -21.87
C ALA A 502 13.07 -25.98 -21.62
N ALA A 503 11.96 -26.49 -21.07
CA ALA A 503 11.65 -27.91 -21.14
C ALA A 503 11.70 -28.35 -22.62
N PRO A 504 12.23 -29.55 -22.95
CA PRO A 504 12.14 -30.06 -24.30
C PRO A 504 10.68 -30.03 -24.73
N ALA A 505 10.42 -29.53 -25.94
CA ALA A 505 9.10 -29.52 -26.51
C ALA A 505 8.51 -30.94 -26.39
N LEU A 506 7.39 -31.06 -25.70
CA LEU A 506 6.53 -32.22 -25.84
C LEU A 506 6.10 -32.22 -27.31
N ASP A 507 6.61 -33.18 -28.07
CA ASP A 507 6.06 -33.53 -29.37
C ASP A 507 4.59 -33.91 -29.15
N LEU A 508 3.71 -32.93 -29.37
CA LEU A 508 2.30 -33.21 -29.63
C LEU A 508 2.26 -33.91 -30.98
N VAL A 509 2.24 -35.24 -30.88
CA VAL A 509 1.82 -36.16 -31.92
C VAL A 509 0.58 -35.58 -32.61
N THR A 510 0.74 -35.28 -33.89
CA THR A 510 -0.37 -35.04 -34.81
C THR A 510 -1.18 -36.33 -34.97
N ALA A 511 -2.40 -36.34 -34.43
CA ALA A 511 -3.56 -37.07 -34.93
C ALA A 511 -4.84 -36.48 -34.31
#